data_AF-A0A944CAE6-F1
#
_entry.id   AF-A0A944CAE6-F1
#
_cell.length_a   1.000
_cell.length_b   1.000
_cell.length_c   1.000
_cell.angle_alpha   90.00
_cell.angle_beta   90.00
_cell.angle_gamma   90.00
#
_symmetry.space_group_name_H-M   'P 1'
#
loop_
_entity.id
_entity.type
_entity.pdbx_description
1 polymer ?
#
loop_
_entity_poly.entity_id
_entity_poly.type
_entity_poly.pdbx_seq_one_letter_code
_entity_poly.pdbx_strand_id
1 'polypeptide(L)'
;MWSACHPKSDNEMNECAVLGKSLSRLTQPSILTVLAAHDGPLHGYAIIQEMAQGPMYGGNAPDPTGIYRILKQMENNGLITSAWDTSESGPAKRCYELTDEGRACLRRWIDSLACYKASIEELRVLASCALGIDVPEQPVCHAHVEDIDL
;
A
#
# COMPACT_ATOMS: atom_id res chain seq x y z
N MET A 1 -8.93 12.51 6.88
CA MET A 1 -8.93 13.36 5.67
C MET A 1 -7.47 13.74 5.40
N TRP A 2 -6.76 12.82 4.74
CA TRP A 2 -5.33 12.88 4.42
C TRP A 2 -5.10 13.46 3.01
N SER A 3 -6.18 13.98 2.40
CA SER A 3 -6.34 14.30 0.98
C SER A 3 -5.49 15.45 0.45
N ALA A 4 -4.87 16.27 1.31
CA ALA A 4 -4.11 17.45 0.89
C ALA A 4 -2.76 17.12 0.22
N CYS A 5 -2.15 15.99 0.58
CA CYS A 5 -0.89 15.52 0.00
C CYS A 5 -1.10 14.36 -0.98
N HIS A 6 -2.21 14.31 -1.72
CA HIS A 6 -2.48 13.22 -2.66
C HIS A 6 -2.11 13.64 -4.06
N PRO A 7 -0.95 13.21 -4.59
CA PRO A 7 -0.67 13.42 -5.99
C PRO A 7 -1.78 12.74 -6.81
N LYS A 8 -2.49 13.52 -7.63
CA LYS A 8 -3.57 13.06 -8.51
C LYS A 8 -3.03 12.56 -9.86
N SER A 9 -1.72 12.61 -10.06
CA SER A 9 -1.05 12.19 -11.28
C SER A 9 0.36 11.65 -11.03
N ASP A 10 0.89 10.88 -11.97
CA ASP A 10 2.27 10.36 -11.94
C ASP A 10 3.33 11.48 -11.92
N ASN A 11 3.00 12.66 -12.46
CA ASN A 11 3.89 13.82 -12.42
C ASN A 11 3.96 14.44 -11.01
N GLU A 12 2.81 14.61 -10.34
CA GLU A 12 2.76 15.03 -8.93
C GLU A 12 3.39 13.97 -8.00
N MET A 13 3.34 12.69 -8.38
CA MET A 13 4.01 11.60 -7.65
C MET A 13 5.54 11.73 -7.70
N ASN A 14 6.09 12.18 -8.84
CA ASN A 14 7.54 12.38 -9.03
C ASN A 14 8.07 13.64 -8.32
N GLU A 15 7.30 14.73 -8.28
CA GLU A 15 7.62 15.89 -7.41
C GLU A 15 7.57 15.51 -5.93
N CYS A 16 6.66 14.59 -5.58
CA CYS A 16 6.54 14.05 -4.23
C CYS A 16 7.52 12.90 -3.91
N ALA A 17 8.30 12.42 -4.89
CA ALA A 17 9.30 11.36 -4.67
C ALA A 17 10.43 11.83 -3.73
N VAL A 18 10.67 13.15 -3.66
CA VAL A 18 11.58 13.80 -2.69
C VAL A 18 11.04 13.68 -1.24
N LEU A 19 9.74 13.43 -1.06
CA LEU A 19 9.04 13.31 0.23
C LEU A 19 8.85 11.86 0.72
N GLY A 20 9.52 10.87 0.11
CA GLY A 20 9.63 9.51 0.66
C GLY A 20 8.42 8.59 0.47
N LYS A 21 7.51 8.88 -0.47
CA LYS A 21 6.23 8.16 -0.62
C LYS A 21 6.26 6.74 -1.21
N SER A 22 7.42 6.21 -1.61
CA SER A 22 7.49 4.84 -2.12
C SER A 22 7.62 3.82 -0.99
N LEU A 23 6.50 3.53 -0.31
CA LEU A 23 6.40 2.38 0.60
C LEU A 23 6.05 1.11 -0.19
N SER A 24 6.86 0.78 -1.19
CA SER A 24 6.75 -0.47 -1.98
C SER A 24 6.67 -1.74 -1.12
N ARG A 25 7.12 -1.66 0.14
CA ARG A 25 7.06 -2.73 1.14
C ARG A 25 5.66 -3.03 1.68
N LEU A 26 4.66 -2.18 1.41
CA LEU A 26 3.30 -2.32 1.98
C LEU A 26 2.28 -2.96 1.03
N THR A 27 2.67 -3.26 -0.21
CA THR A 27 1.76 -3.88 -1.19
C THR A 27 1.25 -5.26 -0.77
N GLN A 28 2.11 -6.14 -0.25
CA GLN A 28 1.71 -7.46 0.22
C GLN A 28 0.71 -7.40 1.39
N PRO A 29 0.96 -6.66 2.50
CA PRO A 29 -0.03 -6.55 3.57
C PRO A 29 -1.33 -5.87 3.12
N SER A 30 -1.29 -4.97 2.14
CA SER A 30 -2.52 -4.42 1.52
C SER A 30 -3.33 -5.49 0.80
N ILE A 31 -2.71 -6.32 -0.06
CA ILE A 31 -3.40 -7.43 -0.75
C ILE A 31 -3.99 -8.42 0.28
N LEU A 32 -3.20 -8.82 1.28
CA LEU A 32 -3.67 -9.73 2.33
C LEU A 32 -4.85 -9.13 3.10
N THR A 33 -4.83 -7.83 3.39
CA THR A 33 -5.92 -7.13 4.08
C THR A 33 -7.20 -7.14 3.25
N VAL A 34 -7.11 -6.83 1.95
CA VAL A 34 -8.26 -6.87 1.03
C VAL A 34 -8.85 -8.28 0.99
N LEU A 35 -8.04 -9.31 0.76
CA LEU A 35 -8.54 -10.69 0.73
C LEU A 35 -9.12 -11.14 2.08
N ALA A 36 -8.60 -10.64 3.21
CA ALA A 36 -9.12 -10.98 4.54
C ALA A 36 -10.45 -10.31 4.87
N ALA A 37 -10.75 -9.17 4.24
CA ALA A 37 -11.96 -8.39 4.47
C ALA A 37 -13.19 -8.89 3.68
N HIS A 38 -13.00 -9.88 2.79
CA HIS A 38 -14.06 -10.44 1.96
C HIS A 38 -14.29 -11.92 2.27
N ASP A 39 -15.55 -12.34 2.17
CA ASP A 39 -15.94 -13.73 2.28
C ASP A 39 -15.80 -14.43 0.92
N GLY A 40 -14.67 -15.12 0.73
CA GLY A 40 -14.40 -15.98 -0.42
C GLY A 40 -13.47 -15.37 -1.49
N PRO A 41 -13.32 -16.04 -2.65
CA PRO A 41 -12.36 -15.66 -3.68
C PRO A 41 -12.67 -14.32 -4.36
N LEU A 42 -11.64 -13.52 -4.64
CA LEU A 42 -11.76 -12.21 -5.32
C LEU A 42 -11.04 -12.19 -6.67
N HIS A 43 -11.66 -11.56 -7.68
CA HIS A 43 -10.98 -11.28 -8.95
C HIS A 43 -9.79 -10.34 -8.76
N GLY A 44 -8.69 -10.61 -9.47
CA GLY A 44 -7.48 -9.78 -9.37
C GLY A 44 -7.72 -8.27 -9.64
N TYR A 45 -8.65 -7.95 -10.54
CA TYR A 45 -9.04 -6.56 -10.79
C TYR A 45 -9.79 -5.93 -9.61
N ALA A 46 -10.67 -6.67 -8.95
CA ALA A 46 -11.37 -6.20 -7.75
C ALA A 46 -10.37 -5.91 -6.62
N ILE A 47 -9.35 -6.76 -6.45
CA ILE A 47 -8.26 -6.51 -5.48
C ILE A 47 -7.58 -5.17 -5.76
N ILE A 48 -7.24 -4.88 -7.02
CA ILE A 48 -6.61 -3.60 -7.42
C ILE A 48 -7.52 -2.40 -7.10
N GLN A 49 -8.82 -2.53 -7.35
CA GLN A 49 -9.79 -1.47 -7.06
C GLN A 49 -9.93 -1.20 -5.56
N GLU A 50 -10.05 -2.25 -4.74
CA GLU A 50 -10.10 -2.14 -3.28
C GLU A 50 -8.79 -1.55 -2.72
N MET A 51 -7.64 -1.95 -3.27
CA MET A 51 -6.35 -1.37 -2.89
C MET A 51 -6.28 0.13 -3.18
N ALA A 52 -6.84 0.60 -4.30
CA ALA A 52 -6.90 2.02 -4.64
C ALA A 52 -7.64 2.85 -3.58
N GLN A 53 -8.66 2.28 -2.94
CA GLN A 53 -9.42 2.92 -1.85
C GLN A 53 -8.66 2.87 -0.51
N GLY A 54 -7.61 2.07 -0.42
CA GLY A 54 -6.80 1.89 0.78
C GLY A 54 -5.90 3.09 1.12
N PRO A 55 -5.43 3.16 2.39
CA PRO A 55 -4.64 4.29 2.90
C PRO A 55 -3.25 4.41 2.29
N MET A 56 -2.81 3.44 1.48
CA MET A 56 -1.49 3.44 0.84
C MET A 56 -1.51 4.02 -0.58
N TYR A 57 -2.70 4.09 -1.19
CA TYR A 57 -2.85 4.37 -2.61
C TYR A 57 -3.70 5.60 -2.90
N GLY A 58 -4.51 6.06 -1.94
CA GLY A 58 -5.00 7.43 -1.93
C GLY A 58 -5.96 7.75 -3.05
N GLY A 59 -6.70 6.75 -3.51
CA GLY A 59 -7.61 6.85 -4.65
C GLY A 59 -6.96 6.52 -5.99
N ASN A 60 -5.63 6.37 -6.07
CA ASN A 60 -4.95 5.98 -7.30
C ASN A 60 -4.77 4.47 -7.36
N ALA A 61 -5.16 3.84 -8.46
CA ALA A 61 -4.94 2.40 -8.60
C ALA A 61 -3.44 2.08 -8.70
N PRO A 62 -2.94 1.05 -7.99
CA PRO A 62 -1.59 0.55 -8.21
C PRO A 62 -1.41 0.04 -9.65
N ASP A 63 -0.16 0.05 -10.13
CA ASP A 63 0.21 -0.57 -11.40
C ASP A 63 -0.28 -2.04 -11.46
N PRO A 64 -1.21 -2.38 -12.36
CA PRO A 64 -1.76 -3.73 -12.45
C PRO A 64 -0.68 -4.78 -12.69
N THR A 65 0.31 -4.50 -13.54
CA THR A 65 1.37 -5.46 -13.87
C THR A 65 2.19 -5.83 -12.65
N GLY A 66 2.55 -4.84 -11.82
CA GLY A 66 3.20 -5.03 -10.54
C GLY A 66 2.37 -5.84 -9.56
N ILE A 67 1.07 -5.55 -9.44
CA ILE A 67 0.17 -6.31 -8.55
C ILE A 67 0.06 -7.77 -8.98
N TYR A 68 -0.15 -8.05 -10.26
CA TYR A 68 -0.22 -9.43 -10.75
C TYR A 68 1.09 -10.21 -10.54
N ARG A 69 2.25 -9.53 -10.65
CA ARG A 69 3.55 -10.14 -10.33
C ARG A 69 3.66 -10.51 -8.85
N ILE A 70 3.16 -9.64 -7.96
CA ILE A 70 3.16 -9.88 -6.51
C ILE A 70 2.16 -10.98 -6.15
N LEU A 71 0.96 -10.99 -6.72
CA LEU A 71 -0.02 -12.06 -6.55
C LEU A 71 0.58 -13.42 -6.93
N LYS A 72 1.27 -13.51 -8.08
CA LYS A 72 1.98 -14.72 -8.49
C LYS A 72 3.07 -15.14 -7.49
N GLN A 73 3.81 -14.19 -6.93
CA GLN A 73 4.82 -14.46 -5.91
C GLN A 73 4.18 -14.95 -4.60
N MET A 74 3.08 -14.34 -4.17
CA MET A 74 2.34 -14.74 -2.97
C MET A 74 1.73 -16.13 -3.13
N GLU A 75 1.22 -16.46 -4.32
CA GLU A 75 0.74 -17.81 -4.67
C GLU A 75 1.89 -18.82 -4.58
N ASN A 76 3.05 -18.54 -5.19
CA ASN A 76 4.23 -19.40 -5.09
C ASN A 76 4.73 -19.59 -3.65
N ASN A 77 4.54 -18.59 -2.80
CA ASN A 77 4.90 -18.64 -1.38
C ASN A 77 3.81 -19.28 -0.49
N GLY A 78 2.71 -19.74 -1.06
CA GLY A 78 1.61 -20.39 -0.34
C GLY A 78 0.77 -19.45 0.53
N LEU A 79 0.85 -18.13 0.31
CA LEU A 79 0.06 -17.15 1.07
C LEU A 79 -1.36 -16.97 0.53
N ILE A 80 -1.55 -17.29 -0.74
CA ILE A 80 -2.84 -17.25 -1.42
C ILE A 80 -2.94 -18.45 -2.38
N THR A 81 -4.17 -18.82 -2.73
CA THR A 81 -4.46 -19.73 -3.85
C THR A 81 -5.07 -18.93 -5.00
N SER A 82 -5.01 -19.48 -6.22
CA SER A 82 -5.78 -18.95 -7.34
C SER A 82 -6.58 -20.02 -8.08
N ALA A 83 -7.71 -19.61 -8.64
CA ALA A 83 -8.56 -20.45 -9.46
C ALA A 83 -9.05 -19.66 -10.68
N TRP A 84 -9.29 -20.36 -11.79
CA TRP A 84 -9.96 -19.78 -12.94
C TRP A 84 -11.47 -19.77 -12.71
N ASP A 85 -12.06 -18.59 -12.83
CA ASP A 85 -13.49 -18.38 -12.86
C ASP A 85 -13.94 -18.25 -14.32
N THR A 86 -14.74 -19.22 -14.75
CA THR A 86 -15.33 -19.32 -16.08
C THR A 86 -16.86 -19.18 -16.03
N SER A 87 -17.41 -18.70 -14.91
CA SER A 87 -18.86 -18.63 -14.70
C SER A 87 -19.53 -17.49 -15.47
N GLU A 88 -18.81 -16.41 -15.75
CA GLU A 88 -19.30 -15.27 -16.54
C GLU A 88 -19.06 -15.47 -18.05
N SER A 89 -19.96 -14.93 -18.88
CA SER A 89 -19.75 -14.85 -20.33
C SER A 89 -18.60 -13.89 -20.64
N GLY A 90 -17.43 -14.43 -20.96
CA GLY A 90 -16.23 -13.66 -21.29
C GLY A 90 -14.93 -14.46 -21.09
N PRO A 91 -13.77 -13.80 -21.19
CA PRO A 91 -12.49 -14.42 -20.86
C PRO A 91 -12.47 -14.91 -19.41
N ALA A 92 -11.91 -16.09 -19.17
CA ALA A 92 -11.72 -16.62 -17.82
C ALA A 92 -10.94 -15.61 -16.97
N LYS A 93 -11.44 -15.33 -15.76
CA LYS A 93 -10.79 -14.43 -14.80
C LYS A 93 -10.11 -15.25 -13.72
N ARG A 94 -8.98 -14.78 -13.19
CA ARG A 94 -8.37 -15.39 -12.01
C ARG A 94 -8.99 -14.81 -10.73
N CYS A 95 -9.49 -15.69 -9.88
CA CYS A 95 -9.84 -15.41 -8.49
C CYS A 95 -8.67 -15.78 -7.58
N TYR A 96 -8.54 -15.07 -6.46
CA TYR A 96 -7.55 -15.32 -5.43
C TYR A 96 -8.23 -15.43 -4.07
N GLU A 97 -7.72 -16.32 -3.22
CA GLU A 97 -8.23 -16.53 -1.87
C GLU A 97 -7.07 -16.68 -0.89
N LEU A 98 -7.27 -16.26 0.36
CA LEU A 98 -6.29 -16.40 1.43
C LEU A 98 -6.16 -17.85 1.90
N THR A 99 -4.93 -18.29 2.10
CA THR A 99 -4.63 -19.51 2.86
C THR A 99 -4.54 -19.23 4.36
N ASP A 100 -4.48 -20.28 5.17
CA ASP A 100 -4.20 -20.16 6.61
C ASP A 100 -2.80 -19.56 6.86
N GLU A 101 -1.80 -19.93 6.05
CA GLU A 101 -0.47 -19.33 6.07
C GLU A 101 -0.51 -17.84 5.72
N GLY A 102 -1.34 -17.46 4.76
CA GLY A 102 -1.62 -16.06 4.40
C GLY A 102 -2.21 -15.27 5.57
N ARG A 103 -3.18 -15.83 6.28
CA ARG A 103 -3.78 -15.22 7.48
C ARG A 103 -2.76 -15.08 8.61
N ALA A 104 -1.95 -16.11 8.85
CA ALA A 104 -0.86 -16.04 9.83
C ALA A 104 0.21 -15.00 9.44
N CYS A 105 0.49 -14.85 8.15
CA CYS A 105 1.39 -13.82 7.63
C CYS A 105 0.82 -12.41 7.86
N LEU A 106 -0.48 -12.20 7.60
CA LEU A 106 -1.15 -10.94 7.88
C LEU A 106 -1.09 -10.59 9.37
N ARG A 107 -1.25 -11.57 10.27
CA ARG A 107 -1.09 -11.34 11.71
C ARG A 107 0.31 -10.83 12.07
N ARG A 108 1.37 -11.40 11.50
CA ARG A 108 2.76 -10.89 11.69
C ARG A 108 2.95 -9.50 11.09
N TRP A 109 2.25 -9.19 10.01
CA TRP A 109 2.25 -7.85 9.43
C TRP A 109 1.63 -6.82 10.37
N ILE A 110 0.58 -7.16 11.14
CA ILE A 110 0.01 -6.24 12.14
C ILE A 110 1.09 -5.81 13.15
N ASP A 111 1.86 -6.77 13.69
CA ASP A 111 2.95 -6.47 14.61
C ASP A 111 4.09 -5.68 13.92
N SER A 112 4.46 -6.08 12.70
CA SER A 112 5.51 -5.39 11.92
C SER A 112 5.12 -3.95 11.59
N LEU A 113 3.85 -3.69 11.28
CA LEU A 113 3.32 -2.35 11.03
C LEU A 113 3.35 -1.49 12.30
N ALA A 114 3.09 -2.08 13.47
CA ALA A 114 3.23 -1.38 14.74
C ALA A 114 4.70 -0.98 15.00
N CYS A 115 5.65 -1.90 14.75
CA CYS A 115 7.08 -1.61 14.84
C CYS A 115 7.51 -0.51 13.84
N TYR A 116 7.08 -0.61 12.58
CA TYR A 116 7.35 0.42 11.57
C TYR A 116 6.80 1.78 11.97
N LYS A 117 5.56 1.85 12.48
CA LYS A 117 5.00 3.09 12.98
C LYS A 117 5.90 3.71 14.05
N ALA A 118 6.33 2.92 15.05
CA ALA A 118 7.22 3.41 16.10
C ALA A 118 8.56 3.92 15.55
N SER A 119 9.21 3.15 14.67
CA SER A 119 10.49 3.53 14.07
C SER A 119 10.39 4.76 13.17
N ILE A 120 9.28 4.92 12.42
CA ILE A 120 9.03 6.10 11.59
C ILE A 120 8.86 7.33 12.47
N GLU A 121 8.13 7.24 13.59
CA GLU A 121 7.98 8.38 14.50
C GLU A 121 9.29 8.73 15.20
N GLU A 122 10.09 7.74 15.61
CA GLU A 122 11.42 7.99 16.17
C GLU A 122 12.32 8.70 15.15
N LEU A 123 12.36 8.22 13.91
CA LEU A 123 13.13 8.85 12.84
C LEU A 123 12.67 10.29 12.59
N ARG A 124 11.36 10.54 12.60
CA ARG A 124 10.79 11.88 12.43
C ARG A 124 11.25 12.83 13.54
N VAL A 125 11.21 12.40 14.80
CA VAL A 125 11.71 13.20 15.93
C VAL A 125 13.20 13.49 15.77
N LEU A 126 14.00 12.48 15.48
CA LEU A 126 15.45 12.65 15.29
C LEU A 126 15.77 13.62 14.15
N ALA A 127 15.05 13.53 13.03
CA ALA A 127 15.21 14.43 11.89
C ALA A 127 14.85 15.88 12.25
N SER A 128 13.73 16.11 12.95
CA SER A 128 13.34 17.45 13.43
C SER A 128 14.38 18.03 14.39
N CYS A 129 14.85 17.23 15.36
CA CYS A 129 15.91 17.66 16.28
C CYS A 129 17.22 18.01 15.54
N ALA A 130 17.59 17.24 14.51
CA ALA A 130 18.79 17.49 13.73
C ALA A 130 18.74 18.82 12.95
N LEU A 131 17.54 19.28 12.58
CA LEU A 131 17.31 20.56 11.92
C LEU A 131 16.99 21.70 12.91
N GLY A 132 16.84 21.40 14.22
CA GLY A 132 16.47 22.40 15.22
C GLY A 132 15.04 22.95 15.06
N ILE A 133 14.16 22.20 14.41
CA ILE A 133 12.75 22.58 14.20
C ILE A 133 11.83 21.76 15.13
N ASP A 134 10.68 22.32 15.48
CA ASP A 134 9.63 21.58 16.18
C ASP A 134 9.09 20.46 15.29
N VAL A 135 8.73 19.32 15.90
CA VAL A 135 8.04 18.24 15.18
C VAL A 135 6.61 18.70 14.91
N PRO A 136 6.23 18.97 13.64
CA PRO A 136 4.90 19.49 13.34
C PRO A 136 3.85 18.42 13.67
N GLU A 137 2.68 18.76 14.19
CA GLU A 137 1.66 17.75 14.56
C GLU A 137 1.14 16.97 13.33
N GLN A 138 1.07 17.63 12.18
CA GLN A 138 0.65 17.07 10.90
C GLN A 138 1.71 17.30 9.81
N PRO A 139 1.76 16.46 8.75
CA PRO A 139 2.65 16.69 7.63
C PRO A 139 2.38 18.04 6.96
N VAL A 140 3.43 18.80 6.67
CA VAL A 140 3.35 20.05 5.90
C VAL A 140 3.77 19.76 4.47
N CYS A 141 2.91 20.08 3.50
CA CYS A 141 3.24 19.98 2.08
C CYS A 141 3.87 21.29 1.63
N HIS A 142 5.12 21.25 1.19
CA HIS A 142 5.73 22.36 0.47
C HIS A 142 5.53 22.06 -1.02
N ALA A 143 4.81 22.93 -1.74
CA ALA A 143 4.55 22.75 -3.17
C ALA A 143 5.85 22.81 -3.98
N HIS A 144 6.85 23.54 -3.46
CA HIS A 144 8.20 23.61 -4.01
C HIS A 144 9.26 23.44 -2.92
N VAL A 145 10.41 22.85 -3.27
CA VAL A 145 11.56 22.69 -2.36
C VAL A 145 12.10 24.06 -1.88
N GLU A 146 11.85 25.10 -2.66
CA GLU A 146 12.23 26.49 -2.39
C GLU A 146 11.37 27.15 -1.28
N ASP A 147 10.24 26.52 -0.89
CA ASP A 147 9.36 26.98 0.19
C ASP A 147 9.71 26.36 1.56
N ILE A 148 10.85 25.66 1.67
CA ILE A 148 11.35 25.09 2.92
C ILE A 148 12.25 26.15 3.57
N ASP A 149 11.78 26.78 4.65
CA ASP A 149 12.60 27.69 5.45
C ASP A 149 13.81 26.93 6.03
N LEU A 150 15.01 27.24 5.53
CA LEU A 150 16.30 26.70 5.96
C LEU A 150 16.88 27.46 7.17
#